data_AF-A0A973SY36-F1
#
_entry.id   AF-A0A973SY36-F1
#
_cell.length_a   1.000
_cell.length_b   1.000
_cell.length_c   1.000
_cell.angle_alpha   90.00
_cell.angle_beta   90.00
_cell.angle_gamma   90.00
#
_symmetry.space_group_name_H-M   'P 1'
#
loop_
_entity.id
_entity.type
_entity.pdbx_description
1 polymer ?
#
loop_
_entity_poly.entity_id
_entity_poly.type
_entity_poly.pdbx_seq_one_letter_code
_entity_poly.pdbx_strand_id
1 'polypeptide(L)'
;SLAWGPVEGGWSLLAGSAHKWGGPAGVGLLAVRKGTRFAPAHPADERESGRSPGFENLPAIVAAAASLRAVRAQAVQEAARLSDLVDLVRARVPELVPDAEVVGHGTLRLPHLVTFSCLYVDGEALLAALDRAGFSVSSGSSCTSSTLTPSHVLKAMGVLSEGNVRVSLPPGTARAEVERFLELLPSVVAEVRAHLDAPAAAPEPGDGPAAEAGLVVDSLGKLCPIPVIELAKVIGRVPVGGTVTVLSDDEAAALDIPAWCEMRAQDYLGPRPAPRGTAYVVRRRT
;
A
#
# COMPACT_ATOMS: atom_id res chain seq x y z
N SER A 1 1.60 -16.34 1.46
CA SER A 1 1.75 -15.41 2.57
C SER A 1 0.82 -15.86 3.69
N LEU A 2 1.25 -16.88 4.43
CA LEU A 2 0.70 -17.18 5.74
C LEU A 2 1.79 -16.75 6.73
N ALA A 3 1.38 -16.17 7.86
CA ALA A 3 2.28 -16.13 9.00
C ALA A 3 2.58 -17.59 9.37
N TRP A 4 3.86 -17.91 9.50
CA TRP A 4 4.27 -19.28 9.79
C TRP A 4 4.20 -19.49 11.30
N GLY A 5 3.12 -20.11 11.76
CA GLY A 5 2.93 -20.41 13.17
C GLY A 5 1.59 -21.08 13.45
N PRO A 6 1.43 -21.67 14.64
CA PRO A 6 0.12 -22.03 15.14
C PRO A 6 -0.76 -20.77 15.19
N VAL A 7 -2.04 -20.92 14.82
CA VAL A 7 -3.02 -19.85 15.08
C VAL A 7 -3.33 -19.88 16.56
N GLU A 8 -2.80 -18.90 17.28
CA GLU A 8 -3.05 -18.74 18.71
C GLU A 8 -4.50 -18.32 18.98
N GLY A 9 -5.04 -18.73 20.12
CA GLY A 9 -6.40 -18.39 20.54
C GLY A 9 -7.53 -19.25 19.96
N GLY A 10 -8.76 -18.80 20.18
CA GLY A 10 -9.98 -19.45 19.69
C GLY A 10 -10.27 -19.05 18.24
N TRP A 11 -10.36 -20.02 17.33
CA TRP A 11 -10.75 -19.80 15.94
C TRP A 11 -11.89 -20.75 15.56
N SER A 12 -12.86 -20.28 14.77
CA SER A 12 -13.96 -21.13 14.29
C SER A 12 -13.68 -21.69 12.90
N LEU A 13 -13.11 -20.87 12.04
CA LEU A 13 -12.80 -21.17 10.64
C LEU A 13 -11.39 -20.66 10.32
N LEU A 14 -10.65 -21.40 9.50
CA LEU A 14 -9.40 -20.93 8.88
C LEU A 14 -9.47 -21.20 7.39
N ALA A 15 -9.23 -20.17 6.59
CA ALA A 15 -9.16 -20.27 5.14
C ALA A 15 -7.71 -20.15 4.67
N GLY A 16 -7.33 -20.99 3.71
CA GLY A 16 -6.03 -20.97 3.07
C GLY A 16 -6.15 -21.25 1.57
N SER A 17 -5.21 -20.73 0.79
CA SER A 17 -5.11 -21.04 -0.64
C SER A 17 -3.71 -21.52 -0.98
N ALA A 18 -3.61 -22.62 -1.72
CA ALA A 18 -2.34 -23.34 -1.84
C ALA A 18 -1.24 -22.56 -2.56
N HIS A 19 -1.61 -21.75 -3.55
CA HIS A 19 -0.68 -20.85 -4.23
C HIS A 19 0.00 -19.85 -3.30
N LYS A 20 -0.53 -19.60 -2.09
CA LYS A 20 0.11 -18.74 -1.09
C LYS A 20 1.25 -19.43 -0.34
N TRP A 21 1.42 -20.75 -0.45
CA TRP A 21 2.54 -21.51 0.11
C TRP A 21 3.26 -22.37 -0.94
N GLY A 22 3.22 -21.95 -2.21
CA GLY A 22 3.92 -22.63 -3.31
C GLY A 22 3.20 -23.84 -3.89
N GLY A 23 1.99 -24.16 -3.43
CA GLY A 23 1.13 -25.15 -4.07
C GLY A 23 0.44 -24.61 -5.34
N PRO A 24 -0.33 -25.43 -6.05
CA PRO A 24 -1.01 -25.00 -7.26
C PRO A 24 -2.13 -23.99 -6.98
N ALA A 25 -2.43 -23.15 -7.98
CA ALA A 25 -3.65 -22.35 -7.98
C ALA A 25 -4.89 -23.24 -8.14
N GLY A 26 -6.06 -22.73 -7.74
CA GLY A 26 -7.34 -23.47 -7.88
C GLY A 26 -7.63 -24.50 -6.79
N VAL A 27 -6.77 -24.62 -5.76
CA VAL A 27 -7.04 -25.43 -4.56
C VAL A 27 -6.83 -24.60 -3.29
N GLY A 28 -7.71 -24.82 -2.32
CA GLY A 28 -7.69 -24.15 -1.02
C GLY A 28 -8.05 -25.11 0.10
N LEU A 29 -8.04 -24.58 1.31
CA LEU A 29 -8.36 -25.27 2.55
C LEU A 29 -9.34 -24.40 3.34
N LEU A 30 -10.42 -25.01 3.84
CA LEU A 30 -11.26 -24.44 4.88
C LEU A 30 -11.25 -25.39 6.08
N ALA A 31 -10.50 -25.05 7.12
CA ALA A 31 -10.54 -25.79 8.38
C ALA A 31 -11.71 -25.28 9.22
N VAL A 32 -12.56 -26.21 9.67
CA VAL A 32 -13.71 -25.92 10.54
C VAL A 32 -13.44 -26.54 11.91
N ARG A 33 -13.41 -25.73 12.98
CA ARG A 33 -13.18 -26.24 14.33
C ARG A 33 -14.32 -27.18 14.74
N LYS A 34 -13.98 -28.27 15.43
CA LYS A 34 -14.98 -29.19 15.99
C LYS A 34 -15.95 -28.44 16.90
N GLY A 35 -17.25 -28.63 16.69
CA GLY A 35 -18.31 -27.93 17.42
C GLY A 35 -18.76 -26.60 16.79
N THR A 36 -18.06 -26.08 15.78
CA THR A 36 -18.51 -24.91 15.02
C THR A 36 -19.69 -25.30 14.13
N ARG A 37 -20.81 -24.61 14.30
CA ARG A 37 -21.95 -24.70 13.37
C ARG A 37 -21.52 -24.08 12.04
N PHE A 38 -21.52 -24.87 10.98
CA PHE A 38 -21.11 -24.47 9.64
C PHE A 38 -22.06 -25.09 8.61
N ALA A 39 -22.55 -24.27 7.69
CA ALA A 39 -23.36 -24.70 6.55
C ALA A 39 -22.68 -24.21 5.27
N PRO A 40 -22.33 -25.10 4.33
CA PRO A 40 -21.74 -24.69 3.05
C PRO A 40 -22.76 -23.94 2.21
N ALA A 41 -22.31 -22.92 1.48
CA ALA A 41 -23.17 -22.11 0.61
C ALA A 41 -23.44 -22.77 -0.75
N HIS A 42 -22.69 -23.81 -1.09
CA HIS A 42 -22.78 -24.50 -2.37
C HIS A 42 -23.91 -25.55 -2.38
N PRO A 43 -24.34 -26.02 -3.57
CA PRO A 43 -25.33 -27.11 -3.67
C PRO A 43 -24.92 -28.34 -2.85
N ALA A 44 -25.92 -29.06 -2.36
CA ALA A 44 -25.70 -30.30 -1.61
C ALA A 44 -25.07 -31.37 -2.53
N ASP A 45 -24.04 -32.03 -2.01
CA ASP A 45 -23.34 -33.17 -2.61
C ASP A 45 -22.86 -34.05 -1.45
N GLU A 46 -22.94 -35.38 -1.58
CA GLU A 46 -22.55 -36.30 -0.51
C GLU A 46 -21.03 -36.35 -0.30
N ARG A 47 -20.25 -35.91 -1.30
CA ARG A 47 -18.78 -35.83 -1.23
C ARG A 47 -18.32 -34.85 -0.14
N GLU A 48 -17.09 -35.04 0.34
CA GLU A 48 -16.52 -34.24 1.44
C GLU A 48 -17.46 -34.13 2.67
N SER A 49 -18.25 -35.18 2.93
CA SER A 49 -19.27 -35.20 4.00
C SER A 49 -20.27 -34.04 3.91
N GLY A 50 -20.67 -33.65 2.71
CA GLY A 50 -21.59 -32.52 2.52
C GLY A 50 -20.94 -31.15 2.50
N ARG A 51 -19.61 -31.03 2.65
CA ARG A 51 -18.92 -29.74 2.87
C ARG A 51 -18.50 -29.02 1.60
N SER A 52 -18.25 -29.77 0.52
CA SER A 52 -17.84 -29.21 -0.76
C SER A 52 -18.38 -30.09 -1.88
N PRO A 53 -19.10 -29.54 -2.87
CA PRO A 53 -19.55 -30.31 -4.01
C PRO A 53 -18.47 -30.52 -5.06
N GLY A 54 -18.71 -31.49 -5.93
CA GLY A 54 -17.85 -31.81 -7.08
C GLY A 54 -16.80 -32.86 -6.76
N PHE A 55 -16.17 -33.37 -7.83
CA PHE A 55 -15.12 -34.37 -7.72
C PHE A 55 -13.82 -33.76 -7.15
N GLU A 56 -13.14 -34.52 -6.32
CA GLU A 56 -11.90 -34.12 -5.70
C GLU A 56 -10.79 -33.94 -6.75
N ASN A 57 -10.14 -32.79 -6.75
CA ASN A 57 -8.93 -32.57 -7.54
C ASN A 57 -7.72 -33.19 -6.81
N LEU A 58 -7.67 -34.53 -6.76
CA LEU A 58 -6.65 -35.28 -6.03
C LEU A 58 -5.20 -34.84 -6.37
N PRO A 59 -4.81 -34.63 -7.65
CA PRO A 59 -3.47 -34.14 -7.95
C PRO A 59 -3.17 -32.78 -7.30
N ALA A 60 -4.10 -31.82 -7.37
CA ALA A 60 -3.91 -30.50 -6.77
C ALA A 60 -3.87 -30.55 -5.24
N ILE A 61 -4.71 -31.40 -4.63
CA ILE A 61 -4.73 -31.61 -3.17
C ILE A 61 -3.40 -32.20 -2.69
N VAL A 62 -2.90 -33.25 -3.36
CA VAL A 62 -1.62 -33.89 -3.01
C VAL A 62 -0.46 -32.90 -3.17
N ALA A 63 -0.44 -32.14 -4.28
CA ALA A 63 0.58 -31.12 -4.50
C ALA A 63 0.53 -29.99 -3.45
N ALA A 64 -0.66 -29.53 -3.07
CA ALA A 64 -0.85 -28.53 -2.02
C ALA A 64 -0.34 -29.02 -0.66
N ALA A 65 -0.61 -30.28 -0.30
CA ALA A 65 -0.14 -30.88 0.93
C ALA A 65 1.37 -31.09 0.96
N ALA A 66 1.96 -31.56 -0.15
CA ALA A 66 3.40 -31.71 -0.30
C ALA A 66 4.12 -30.35 -0.18
N SER A 67 3.60 -29.32 -0.86
CA SER A 67 4.15 -27.95 -0.80
C SER A 67 4.09 -27.38 0.61
N LEU A 68 2.96 -27.57 1.31
CA LEU A 68 2.82 -27.11 2.69
C LEU A 68 3.83 -27.78 3.63
N ARG A 69 4.06 -29.09 3.48
CA ARG A 69 5.07 -29.83 4.27
C ARG A 69 6.48 -29.30 4.00
N ALA A 70 6.83 -29.11 2.73
CA ALA A 70 8.13 -28.60 2.33
C ALA A 70 8.39 -27.21 2.91
N VAL A 71 7.45 -26.28 2.75
CA VAL A 71 7.62 -24.91 3.26
C VAL A 71 7.64 -24.88 4.80
N ARG A 72 6.78 -25.67 5.46
CA ARG A 72 6.76 -25.75 6.94
C ARG A 72 8.12 -26.17 7.52
N ALA A 73 8.86 -27.06 6.85
CA ALA A 73 10.15 -27.53 7.32
C ALA A 73 11.22 -26.43 7.42
N GLN A 74 11.10 -25.38 6.59
CA GLN A 74 12.08 -24.28 6.51
C GLN A 74 11.53 -22.94 7.01
N ALA A 75 10.25 -22.89 7.38
CA ALA A 75 9.51 -21.66 7.60
C ALA A 75 10.11 -20.73 8.68
N VAL A 76 10.59 -21.29 9.80
CA VAL A 76 11.16 -20.49 10.91
C VAL A 76 12.45 -19.80 10.47
N GLN A 77 13.37 -20.55 9.87
CA GLN A 77 14.64 -20.02 9.38
C GLN A 77 14.43 -18.99 8.28
N GLU A 78 13.52 -19.28 7.34
CA GLU A 78 13.24 -18.37 6.24
C GLU A 78 12.49 -17.11 6.70
N ALA A 79 11.61 -17.22 7.69
CA ALA A 79 10.96 -16.05 8.29
C ALA A 79 11.97 -15.11 8.95
N ALA A 80 12.94 -15.63 9.70
CA ALA A 80 13.99 -14.81 10.28
C ALA A 80 14.80 -14.08 9.19
N ARG A 81 15.27 -14.84 8.19
CA ARG A 81 16.06 -14.31 7.07
C ARG A 81 15.33 -13.24 6.27
N LEU A 82 14.05 -13.47 5.93
CA LEU A 82 13.24 -12.49 5.21
C LEU A 82 12.91 -11.28 6.07
N SER A 83 12.71 -11.45 7.39
CA SER A 83 12.48 -10.33 8.29
C SER A 83 13.67 -9.37 8.28
N ASP A 84 14.90 -9.89 8.35
CA ASP A 84 16.11 -9.06 8.29
C ASP A 84 16.21 -8.26 6.97
N LEU A 85 15.81 -8.87 5.86
CA LEU A 85 15.75 -8.18 4.56
C LEU A 85 14.64 -7.13 4.50
N VAL A 86 13.47 -7.43 5.07
CA VAL A 86 12.39 -6.46 5.20
C VAL A 86 12.82 -5.29 6.10
N ASP A 87 13.48 -5.56 7.23
CA ASP A 87 14.00 -4.53 8.13
C ASP A 87 15.00 -3.62 7.43
N LEU A 88 15.88 -4.18 6.58
CA LEU A 88 16.76 -3.40 5.72
C LEU A 88 15.97 -2.45 4.81
N VAL A 89 14.95 -2.94 4.09
CA VAL A 89 14.12 -2.09 3.21
C VAL A 89 13.40 -1.02 4.02
N ARG A 90 12.81 -1.37 5.16
CA ARG A 90 12.08 -0.44 6.03
C ARG A 90 12.96 0.69 6.56
N ALA A 91 14.21 0.39 6.90
CA ALA A 91 15.15 1.40 7.38
C ALA A 91 15.66 2.28 6.24
N ARG A 92 15.99 1.69 5.09
CA ARG A 92 16.69 2.39 4.00
C ARG A 92 15.77 3.20 3.09
N VAL A 93 14.52 2.79 2.88
CA VAL A 93 13.60 3.51 1.98
C VAL A 93 13.41 4.97 2.41
N PRO A 94 13.08 5.30 3.68
CA PRO A 94 12.92 6.70 4.11
C PRO A 94 14.21 7.52 4.05
N GLU A 95 15.38 6.88 4.16
CA GLU A 95 16.68 7.56 4.08
C GLU A 95 17.08 7.87 2.62
N LEU A 96 16.70 6.99 1.70
CA LEU A 96 17.11 7.07 0.29
C LEU A 96 16.09 7.80 -0.59
N VAL A 97 14.81 7.78 -0.21
CA VAL A 97 13.71 8.38 -0.95
C VAL A 97 13.06 9.45 -0.08
N PRO A 98 13.31 10.75 -0.36
CA PRO A 98 12.63 11.83 0.35
C PRO A 98 11.12 11.68 0.25
N ASP A 99 10.41 12.00 1.32
CA ASP A 99 8.94 11.93 1.40
C ASP A 99 8.37 10.52 1.14
N ALA A 100 9.15 9.48 1.42
CA ALA A 100 8.65 8.12 1.50
C ALA A 100 8.25 7.76 2.93
N GLU A 101 7.09 7.13 3.08
CA GLU A 101 6.58 6.61 4.34
C GLU A 101 6.48 5.09 4.27
N VAL A 102 7.08 4.39 5.24
CA VAL A 102 6.93 2.94 5.38
C VAL A 102 5.71 2.63 6.25
N VAL A 103 4.78 1.86 5.70
CA VAL A 103 3.47 1.59 6.32
C VAL A 103 3.47 0.25 7.08
N GLY A 104 2.60 0.17 8.09
CA GLY A 104 2.33 -1.05 8.87
C GLY A 104 3.22 -1.22 10.09
N HIS A 105 2.84 -2.16 10.95
CA HIS A 105 3.43 -2.34 12.28
C HIS A 105 4.94 -2.68 12.23
N GLY A 106 5.72 -2.05 13.11
CA GLY A 106 7.19 -2.16 13.15
C GLY A 106 7.75 -3.53 13.58
N THR A 107 6.92 -4.41 14.14
CA THR A 107 7.31 -5.80 14.51
C THR A 107 6.21 -6.84 14.19
N LEU A 108 4.96 -6.58 14.55
CA LEU A 108 3.78 -7.41 14.25
C LEU A 108 3.37 -7.37 12.76
N ARG A 109 4.22 -7.92 11.89
CA ARG A 109 4.00 -7.98 10.45
C ARG A 109 4.43 -9.34 9.88
N LEU A 110 4.06 -9.57 8.63
CA LEU A 110 4.56 -10.73 7.89
C LEU A 110 6.04 -10.54 7.55
N PRO A 111 6.88 -11.59 7.66
CA PRO A 111 8.34 -11.47 7.57
C PRO A 111 8.85 -11.08 6.18
N HIS A 112 8.01 -11.17 5.15
CA HIS A 112 8.40 -11.06 3.75
C HIS A 112 7.67 -9.94 3.02
N LEU A 113 6.90 -9.13 3.75
CA LEU A 113 6.13 -8.03 3.18
C LEU A 113 6.62 -6.70 3.75
N VAL A 114 6.85 -5.75 2.85
CA VAL A 114 7.03 -4.34 3.19
C VAL A 114 6.18 -3.51 2.24
N THR A 115 5.55 -2.49 2.78
CA THR A 115 4.75 -1.53 2.03
C THR A 115 5.28 -0.14 2.35
N PHE A 116 5.43 0.69 1.34
CA PHE A 116 5.78 2.09 1.49
C PHE A 116 5.06 2.93 0.44
N SER A 117 4.78 4.19 0.79
CA SER A 117 4.15 5.18 -0.07
C SER A 117 5.16 6.29 -0.36
N CYS A 118 5.13 6.85 -1.57
CA CYS A 118 6.00 7.96 -1.95
C CYS A 118 5.14 9.15 -2.32
N LEU A 119 5.35 10.28 -1.64
CA LEU A 119 4.67 11.52 -1.96
C LEU A 119 5.08 12.03 -3.35
N TYR A 120 4.17 12.69 -4.04
CA TYR A 120 4.25 13.22 -5.39
C TYR A 120 4.52 12.18 -6.49
N VAL A 121 4.03 10.95 -6.30
CA VAL A 121 4.29 9.82 -7.19
C VAL A 121 2.99 9.16 -7.62
N ASP A 122 2.81 9.03 -8.93
CA ASP A 122 1.79 8.15 -9.48
C ASP A 122 2.21 6.67 -9.30
N GLY A 123 1.36 5.89 -8.64
CA GLY A 123 1.67 4.51 -8.28
C GLY A 123 1.85 3.60 -9.50
N GLU A 124 1.01 3.75 -10.53
CA GLU A 124 1.08 2.93 -11.74
C GLU A 124 2.34 3.24 -12.56
N ALA A 125 2.70 4.53 -12.70
CA ALA A 125 3.95 4.95 -13.32
C ALA A 125 5.17 4.39 -12.58
N LEU A 126 5.15 4.39 -11.24
CA LEU A 126 6.21 3.79 -10.43
C LEU A 126 6.30 2.28 -10.63
N LEU A 127 5.18 1.55 -10.61
CA LEU A 127 5.18 0.11 -10.88
C LEU A 127 5.74 -0.19 -12.28
N ALA A 128 5.31 0.55 -13.30
CA ALA A 128 5.77 0.36 -14.67
C ALA A 128 7.27 0.66 -14.81
N ALA A 129 7.78 1.68 -14.10
CA ALA A 129 9.20 2.00 -14.10
C ALA A 129 10.05 0.93 -13.39
N LEU A 130 9.57 0.41 -12.26
CA LEU A 130 10.22 -0.69 -11.54
C LEU A 130 10.21 -2.00 -12.37
N ASP A 131 9.12 -2.28 -13.09
CA ASP A 131 9.05 -3.44 -13.99
C ASP A 131 10.07 -3.34 -15.13
N ARG A 132 10.21 -2.16 -15.76
CA ARG A 132 11.27 -1.89 -16.75
C ARG A 132 12.68 -2.06 -16.18
N ALA A 133 12.87 -1.77 -14.89
CA ALA A 133 14.12 -1.98 -14.17
C ALA A 133 14.35 -3.44 -13.73
N GLY A 134 13.42 -4.35 -14.04
CA GLY A 134 13.51 -5.76 -13.73
C GLY A 134 13.05 -6.13 -12.33
N PHE A 135 12.16 -5.33 -11.72
CA PHE A 135 11.55 -5.61 -10.42
C PHE A 135 10.03 -5.72 -10.52
N SER A 136 9.52 -6.92 -10.27
CA SER A 136 8.07 -7.15 -10.18
C SER A 136 7.57 -6.83 -8.77
N VAL A 137 6.80 -5.76 -8.65
CA VAL A 137 6.17 -5.29 -7.40
C VAL A 137 4.68 -5.07 -7.61
N SER A 138 3.94 -4.72 -6.55
CA SER A 138 2.50 -4.52 -6.61
C SER A 138 2.11 -3.21 -5.91
N SER A 139 1.05 -2.54 -6.35
CA SER A 139 0.54 -1.31 -5.70
C SER A 139 -0.17 -1.57 -4.37
N GLY A 140 -0.26 -2.81 -3.89
CA GLY A 140 -0.87 -3.12 -2.59
C GLY A 140 -2.35 -2.74 -2.47
N SER A 141 -3.08 -2.76 -3.61
CA SER A 141 -4.48 -2.31 -3.74
C SER A 141 -4.69 -0.80 -3.71
N SER A 142 -3.65 0.05 -3.87
CA SER A 142 -3.85 1.51 -4.03
C SER A 142 -4.55 1.88 -5.32
N CYS A 143 -4.43 1.07 -6.37
CA CYS A 143 -5.20 1.23 -7.60
C CYS A 143 -5.44 -0.17 -8.20
N THR A 144 -6.64 -0.73 -8.04
CA THR A 144 -7.10 -1.70 -9.05
C THR A 144 -7.67 -0.89 -10.19
N SER A 145 -7.12 -1.07 -11.40
CA SER A 145 -7.44 -0.34 -12.63
C SER A 145 -8.94 -0.21 -12.98
N SER A 146 -9.81 -0.97 -12.32
CA SER A 146 -11.26 -0.97 -12.54
C SER A 146 -12.04 0.07 -11.73
N THR A 147 -11.52 0.63 -10.63
CA THR A 147 -12.32 1.53 -9.76
C THR A 147 -11.62 2.79 -9.25
N LEU A 148 -10.32 3.00 -9.53
CA LEU A 148 -9.56 4.23 -9.21
C LEU A 148 -9.74 4.74 -7.76
N THR A 149 -10.10 3.84 -6.86
CA THR A 149 -10.45 4.14 -5.47
C THR A 149 -9.23 3.82 -4.61
N PRO A 150 -8.84 4.70 -3.67
CA PRO A 150 -7.70 4.45 -2.79
C PRO A 150 -7.90 3.13 -2.03
N SER A 151 -6.79 2.46 -1.69
CA SER A 151 -6.82 1.21 -0.94
C SER A 151 -7.67 1.36 0.32
N HIS A 152 -8.76 0.59 0.43
CA HIS A 152 -9.61 0.60 1.62
C HIS A 152 -8.83 0.26 2.92
N VAL A 153 -7.72 -0.47 2.79
CA VAL A 153 -6.82 -0.78 3.91
C VAL A 153 -6.01 0.46 4.32
N LEU A 154 -5.36 1.14 3.37
CA LEU A 154 -4.60 2.36 3.68
C LEU A 154 -5.52 3.47 4.19
N LYS A 155 -6.73 3.57 3.63
CA LYS A 155 -7.79 4.45 4.12
C LYS A 155 -8.18 4.14 5.56
N ALA A 156 -8.36 2.87 5.91
CA ALA A 156 -8.66 2.46 7.28
C ALA A 156 -7.50 2.73 8.25
N MET A 157 -6.27 2.73 7.74
CA MET A 157 -5.07 3.08 8.52
C MET A 157 -4.84 4.58 8.65
N GLY A 158 -5.48 5.41 7.79
CA GLY A 158 -5.28 6.86 7.79
C GLY A 158 -3.91 7.30 7.27
N VAL A 159 -3.26 6.48 6.43
CA VAL A 159 -1.91 6.74 5.89
C VAL A 159 -1.98 7.11 4.41
N LEU A 160 -0.87 7.64 3.87
CA LEU A 160 -0.75 8.03 2.47
C LEU A 160 -1.06 6.84 1.53
N SER A 161 -1.95 7.07 0.55
CA SER A 161 -2.28 6.06 -0.47
C SER A 161 -1.54 6.26 -1.79
N GLU A 162 -1.10 7.49 -2.02
CA GLU A 162 -0.28 7.93 -3.15
C GLU A 162 1.04 7.16 -3.25
N GLY A 163 1.43 6.82 -4.49
CA GLY A 163 2.74 6.21 -4.76
C GLY A 163 3.01 4.91 -4.00
N ASN A 164 1.97 4.21 -3.54
CA ASN A 164 2.11 3.04 -2.69
C ASN A 164 2.65 1.83 -3.46
N VAL A 165 3.68 1.20 -2.89
CA VAL A 165 4.32 -0.01 -3.37
C VAL A 165 4.36 -1.03 -2.25
N ARG A 166 3.86 -2.23 -2.54
CA ARG A 166 4.01 -3.45 -1.74
C ARG A 166 5.06 -4.35 -2.38
N VAL A 167 6.18 -4.51 -1.69
CA VAL A 167 7.23 -5.48 -2.04
C VAL A 167 6.97 -6.78 -1.28
N SER A 168 6.96 -7.88 -2.01
CA SER A 168 6.82 -9.24 -1.45
C SER A 168 8.08 -10.02 -1.78
N LEU A 169 8.85 -10.42 -0.79
CA LEU A 169 10.10 -11.17 -0.97
C LEU A 169 9.80 -12.67 -1.06
N PRO A 170 10.06 -13.35 -2.19
CA PRO A 170 9.93 -14.80 -2.28
C PRO A 170 10.95 -15.53 -1.38
N PRO A 171 10.70 -16.81 -1.03
CA PRO A 171 11.69 -17.64 -0.39
C PRO A 171 13.00 -17.70 -1.21
N GLY A 172 14.13 -17.60 -0.53
CA GLY A 172 15.46 -17.61 -1.16
C GLY A 172 15.94 -16.28 -1.76
N THR A 173 15.14 -15.19 -1.70
CA THR A 173 15.56 -13.85 -2.17
C THR A 173 16.94 -13.48 -1.64
N ALA A 174 17.91 -13.17 -2.50
CA ALA A 174 19.25 -12.82 -2.06
C ALA A 174 19.33 -11.40 -1.50
N ARG A 175 20.20 -11.17 -0.51
CA ARG A 175 20.46 -9.81 0.02
C ARG A 175 20.89 -8.84 -1.09
N ALA A 176 21.73 -9.29 -2.01
CA ALA A 176 22.18 -8.49 -3.14
C ALA A 176 21.04 -8.02 -4.06
N GLU A 177 19.95 -8.79 -4.20
CA GLU A 177 18.78 -8.36 -4.98
C GLU A 177 18.03 -7.23 -4.28
N VAL A 178 17.95 -7.26 -2.95
CA VAL A 178 17.35 -6.20 -2.13
C VAL A 178 18.22 -4.95 -2.15
N GLU A 179 19.54 -5.10 -2.09
CA GLU A 179 20.49 -3.98 -2.20
C GLU A 179 20.40 -3.32 -3.58
N ARG A 180 20.37 -4.11 -4.67
CA ARG A 180 20.13 -3.61 -6.03
C ARG A 180 18.81 -2.85 -6.15
N PHE A 181 17.75 -3.33 -5.51
CA PHE A 181 16.46 -2.63 -5.48
C PHE A 181 16.58 -1.27 -4.79
N LEU A 182 17.23 -1.22 -3.62
CA LEU A 182 17.43 0.01 -2.85
C LEU A 182 18.35 1.02 -3.54
N GLU A 183 19.36 0.55 -4.27
CA GLU A 183 20.24 1.41 -5.07
C GLU A 183 19.50 2.12 -6.21
N LEU A 184 18.55 1.41 -6.86
CA LEU A 184 17.84 1.89 -8.04
C LEU A 184 16.58 2.71 -7.70
N LEU A 185 15.96 2.44 -6.55
CA LEU A 185 14.69 3.04 -6.15
C LEU A 185 14.71 4.60 -6.18
N PRO A 186 15.74 5.31 -5.67
CA PRO A 186 15.74 6.76 -5.65
C PRO A 186 15.69 7.39 -7.05
N SER A 187 16.48 6.86 -8.00
CA SER A 187 16.48 7.37 -9.37
C SER A 187 15.15 7.15 -10.07
N VAL A 188 14.50 6.00 -9.84
CA VAL A 188 13.19 5.70 -10.43
C VAL A 188 12.11 6.61 -9.86
N VAL A 189 12.09 6.81 -8.54
CA VAL A 189 11.14 7.72 -7.91
C VAL A 189 11.34 9.16 -8.39
N ALA A 190 12.59 9.62 -8.52
CA ALA A 190 12.90 10.94 -9.05
C ALA A 190 12.44 11.12 -10.50
N GLU A 191 12.61 10.11 -11.35
CA GLU A 191 12.12 10.09 -12.72
C GLU A 191 10.59 10.26 -12.75
N VAL A 192 9.85 9.49 -11.96
CA VAL A 192 8.38 9.57 -11.93
C VAL A 192 7.90 10.93 -11.40
N ARG A 193 8.55 11.48 -10.37
CA ARG A 193 8.26 12.84 -9.86
C ARG A 193 8.45 13.92 -10.92
N ALA A 194 9.51 13.82 -11.71
CA ALA A 194 9.82 14.79 -12.75
C ALA A 194 8.76 14.83 -13.86
N HIS A 195 8.13 13.70 -14.19
CA HIS A 195 7.05 13.65 -15.19
C HIS A 195 5.76 14.35 -14.73
N LEU A 196 5.58 14.57 -13.43
CA LEU A 196 4.39 15.19 -12.84
C LEU A 196 4.61 16.66 -12.45
N ASP A 197 5.76 17.24 -12.81
CA ASP A 197 6.21 18.55 -12.34
C ASP A 197 6.08 18.69 -10.81
N ALA A 198 6.39 17.61 -10.06
CA ALA A 198 6.32 17.61 -8.61
C ALA A 198 7.36 18.58 -8.00
N PRO A 199 7.02 19.29 -6.90
CA PRO A 199 8.00 20.14 -6.23
C PRO A 199 9.17 19.30 -5.69
N ALA A 200 10.40 19.68 -6.04
CA ALA A 200 11.63 18.93 -5.71
C ALA A 200 11.96 18.91 -4.21
N ALA A 201 11.40 19.86 -3.45
CA ALA A 201 11.52 19.95 -1.99
C ALA A 201 10.30 20.71 -1.43
N ALA A 202 10.06 20.61 -0.11
CA ALA A 202 9.15 21.53 0.56
C ALA A 202 9.58 22.97 0.25
N PRO A 203 8.65 23.89 -0.07
CA PRO A 203 9.03 25.26 -0.41
C PRO A 203 9.78 25.88 0.76
N GLU A 204 11.04 26.28 0.52
CA GLU A 204 11.80 27.15 1.42
C GLU A 204 10.99 28.43 1.68
N PRO A 205 10.95 28.95 2.92
CA PRO A 205 10.24 30.18 3.22
C PRO A 205 10.96 31.36 2.55
N GLY A 206 10.45 31.83 1.40
CA GLY A 206 11.06 33.00 0.73
C GLY A 206 10.29 33.63 -0.44
N ASP A 207 10.00 34.93 -0.28
CA ASP A 207 9.98 36.03 -1.27
C ASP A 207 9.04 36.01 -2.49
N GLY A 208 7.88 35.36 -2.39
CA GLY A 208 6.74 35.71 -3.24
C GLY A 208 5.99 36.94 -2.71
N PRO A 209 5.41 37.83 -3.56
CA PRO A 209 4.52 38.88 -3.06
C PRO A 209 3.42 38.22 -2.24
N ALA A 210 3.20 38.70 -1.00
CA ALA A 210 2.21 38.15 -0.08
C ALA A 210 0.84 38.10 -0.77
N ALA A 211 0.46 36.90 -1.24
CA ALA A 211 -0.87 36.67 -1.76
C ALA A 211 -1.86 36.75 -0.59
N GLU A 212 -3.09 37.12 -0.90
CA GLU A 212 -4.22 37.22 0.02
C GLU A 212 -4.25 36.07 1.04
N ALA A 213 -4.78 36.32 2.23
CA ALA A 213 -4.84 35.35 3.34
C ALA A 213 -5.50 34.00 2.98
N GLY A 214 -6.12 33.87 1.80
CA GLY A 214 -6.63 32.63 1.24
C GLY A 214 -6.26 32.47 -0.24
N LEU A 215 -5.83 31.27 -0.64
CA LEU A 215 -5.67 30.86 -2.04
C LEU A 215 -6.56 29.65 -2.35
N VAL A 216 -7.12 29.59 -3.56
CA VAL A 216 -7.93 28.44 -4.02
C VAL A 216 -7.21 27.74 -5.16
N VAL A 217 -7.10 26.42 -5.06
CA VAL A 217 -6.56 25.52 -6.09
C VAL A 217 -7.72 24.72 -6.67
N ASP A 218 -7.95 24.88 -7.98
CA ASP A 218 -8.90 24.03 -8.69
C ASP A 218 -8.20 22.76 -9.21
N SER A 219 -8.54 21.62 -8.62
CA SER A 219 -8.10 20.29 -9.04
C SER A 219 -9.27 19.37 -9.38
N LEU A 220 -10.42 19.93 -9.77
CA LEU A 220 -11.57 19.16 -10.24
C LEU A 220 -11.22 18.42 -11.54
N GLY A 221 -11.61 17.15 -11.62
CA GLY A 221 -11.29 16.25 -12.72
C GLY A 221 -9.84 15.75 -12.75
N LYS A 222 -9.00 16.17 -11.79
CA LYS A 222 -7.63 15.66 -11.63
C LYS A 222 -7.61 14.59 -10.54
N LEU A 223 -6.81 13.55 -10.75
CA LEU A 223 -6.70 12.41 -9.84
C LEU A 223 -5.38 12.45 -9.05
N CYS A 224 -5.34 11.74 -7.93
CA CYS A 224 -4.11 11.45 -7.18
C CYS A 224 -2.99 11.03 -8.16
N PRO A 225 -1.81 11.67 -8.08
CA PRO A 225 -1.32 12.55 -7.01
C PRO A 225 -1.58 14.06 -7.17
N ILE A 226 -2.27 14.49 -8.23
CA ILE A 226 -2.24 15.89 -8.65
C ILE A 226 -2.82 16.89 -7.63
N PRO A 227 -3.96 16.65 -6.95
CA PRO A 227 -4.48 17.61 -5.96
C PRO A 227 -3.47 17.96 -4.86
N VAL A 228 -2.68 16.98 -4.41
CA VAL A 228 -1.63 17.16 -3.40
C VAL A 228 -0.42 17.89 -3.97
N ILE A 229 -0.02 17.59 -5.22
CA ILE A 229 1.06 18.32 -5.92
C ILE A 229 0.71 19.81 -6.06
N GLU A 230 -0.51 20.12 -6.49
CA GLU A 230 -0.96 21.51 -6.67
C GLU A 230 -1.02 22.27 -5.34
N LEU A 231 -1.50 21.62 -4.27
CA LEU A 231 -1.43 22.16 -2.91
C LEU A 231 0.02 22.48 -2.50
N ALA A 232 0.94 21.53 -2.70
CA ALA A 232 2.34 21.68 -2.32
C ALA A 232 3.04 22.82 -3.09
N LYS A 233 2.69 23.04 -4.36
CA LYS A 233 3.23 24.14 -5.18
C LYS A 233 2.85 25.53 -4.65
N VAL A 234 1.70 25.66 -3.98
CA VAL A 234 1.14 26.97 -3.61
C VAL A 234 1.14 27.26 -2.12
N ILE A 235 1.27 26.26 -1.23
CA ILE A 235 1.24 26.46 0.22
C ILE A 235 2.31 27.47 0.69
N GLY A 236 3.50 27.47 0.09
CA GLY A 236 4.56 28.42 0.42
C GLY A 236 4.27 29.87 0.00
N ARG A 237 3.26 30.09 -0.85
CA ARG A 237 2.86 31.42 -1.36
C ARG A 237 1.89 32.15 -0.42
N VAL A 238 1.23 31.45 0.49
CA VAL A 238 0.40 32.08 1.53
C VAL A 238 1.26 32.40 2.77
N PRO A 239 0.98 33.49 3.51
CA PRO A 239 1.67 33.76 4.76
C PRO A 239 1.38 32.67 5.80
N VAL A 240 2.23 32.53 6.82
CA VAL A 240 1.93 31.68 7.98
C VAL A 240 0.60 32.12 8.61
N GLY A 241 -0.29 31.16 8.87
CA GLY A 241 -1.67 31.38 9.28
C GLY A 241 -2.67 31.54 8.13
N GLY A 242 -2.19 31.79 6.91
CA GLY A 242 -3.00 31.82 5.69
C GLY A 242 -3.48 30.43 5.28
N THR A 243 -4.51 30.38 4.44
CA THR A 243 -5.17 29.12 4.05
C THR A 243 -5.08 28.84 2.55
N VAL A 244 -4.91 27.59 2.17
CA VAL A 244 -5.14 27.09 0.82
C VAL A 244 -6.38 26.21 0.83
N THR A 245 -7.29 26.42 -0.11
CA THR A 245 -8.46 25.57 -0.34
C THR A 245 -8.26 24.77 -1.62
N VAL A 246 -8.24 23.45 -1.54
CA VAL A 246 -8.13 22.56 -2.70
C VAL A 246 -9.53 22.06 -3.07
N LEU A 247 -10.01 22.37 -4.27
CA LEU A 247 -11.22 21.80 -4.83
C LEU A 247 -10.88 20.49 -5.53
N SER A 248 -11.49 19.38 -5.13
CA SER A 248 -11.25 18.08 -5.74
C SER A 248 -12.50 17.20 -5.70
N ASP A 249 -12.74 16.44 -6.77
CA ASP A 249 -13.74 15.38 -6.89
C ASP A 249 -13.11 13.97 -6.82
N ASP A 250 -11.82 13.89 -6.48
CA ASP A 250 -11.10 12.65 -6.25
C ASP A 250 -11.32 12.11 -4.81
N GLU A 251 -11.66 10.82 -4.69
CA GLU A 251 -11.85 10.18 -3.40
C GLU A 251 -10.55 10.04 -2.60
N ALA A 252 -9.40 9.95 -3.28
CA ALA A 252 -8.09 9.85 -2.65
C ALA A 252 -7.69 11.16 -1.95
N ALA A 253 -8.14 12.32 -2.43
CA ALA A 253 -7.88 13.61 -1.79
C ALA A 253 -8.36 13.69 -0.32
N ALA A 254 -9.44 12.96 0.02
CA ALA A 254 -9.95 12.88 1.38
C ALA A 254 -9.00 12.16 2.35
N LEU A 255 -8.09 11.34 1.83
CA LEU A 255 -7.08 10.60 2.58
C LEU A 255 -5.70 11.27 2.48
N ASP A 256 -5.29 11.63 1.26
CA ASP A 256 -3.93 12.08 0.98
C ASP A 256 -3.69 13.53 1.43
N ILE A 257 -4.69 14.43 1.39
CA ILE A 257 -4.50 15.82 1.87
C ILE A 257 -4.25 15.87 3.39
N PRO A 258 -5.05 15.19 4.24
CA PRO A 258 -4.75 15.10 5.67
C PRO A 258 -3.38 14.47 5.95
N ALA A 259 -3.05 13.36 5.29
CA ALA A 259 -1.76 12.68 5.46
C ALA A 259 -0.59 13.60 5.05
N TRP A 260 -0.72 14.31 3.93
CA TRP A 260 0.26 15.30 3.49
C TRP A 260 0.42 16.43 4.52
N CYS A 261 -0.68 16.92 5.12
CA CYS A 261 -0.61 17.96 6.14
C CYS A 261 0.18 17.47 7.36
N GLU A 262 -0.03 16.23 7.81
CA GLU A 262 0.75 15.63 8.89
C GLU A 262 2.24 15.53 8.53
N MET A 263 2.56 14.99 7.36
CA MET A 263 3.93 14.85 6.87
C MET A 263 4.66 16.21 6.71
N ARG A 264 3.93 17.27 6.35
CA ARG A 264 4.47 18.62 6.11
C ARG A 264 4.26 19.58 7.28
N ALA A 265 3.78 19.09 8.42
CA ALA A 265 3.47 19.88 9.60
C ALA A 265 2.56 21.10 9.33
N GLN A 266 1.53 20.91 8.49
CA GLN A 266 0.49 21.90 8.19
C GLN A 266 -0.82 21.55 8.92
N ASP A 267 -1.72 22.52 9.09
CA ASP A 267 -2.98 22.28 9.80
C ASP A 267 -4.10 21.97 8.79
N TYR A 268 -4.60 20.73 8.80
CA TYR A 268 -5.82 20.38 8.05
C TYR A 268 -7.07 20.85 8.80
N LEU A 269 -7.80 21.80 8.22
CA LEU A 269 -9.01 22.40 8.83
C LEU A 269 -10.30 21.65 8.50
N GLY A 270 -10.22 20.60 7.68
CA GLY A 270 -11.35 19.76 7.32
C GLY A 270 -11.95 20.06 5.93
N PRO A 271 -12.87 19.20 5.48
CA PRO A 271 -13.58 19.35 4.22
C PRO A 271 -14.77 20.31 4.37
N ARG A 272 -15.11 21.01 3.28
CA ARG A 272 -16.31 21.84 3.14
C ARG A 272 -17.07 21.46 1.86
N PRO A 273 -18.41 21.58 1.86
CA PRO A 273 -19.19 21.41 0.63
C PRO A 273 -18.76 22.43 -0.43
N ALA A 274 -18.63 21.97 -1.68
CA ALA A 274 -18.41 22.80 -2.86
C ALA A 274 -19.49 22.54 -3.91
N PRO A 275 -19.76 23.45 -4.86
CA PRO A 275 -20.72 23.23 -5.94
C PRO A 275 -20.46 21.97 -6.76
N ARG A 276 -19.18 21.60 -6.87
CA ARG A 276 -18.71 20.35 -7.47
C ARG A 276 -17.54 19.83 -6.63
N GLY A 277 -17.57 18.53 -6.28
CA GLY A 277 -16.56 17.90 -5.44
C GLY A 277 -16.58 18.38 -3.98
N THR A 278 -15.41 18.38 -3.35
CA THR A 278 -15.18 18.79 -1.96
C THR A 278 -14.09 19.86 -1.91
N ALA A 279 -14.25 20.84 -1.02
CA ALA A 279 -13.23 21.85 -0.73
C ALA A 279 -12.45 21.46 0.52
N TYR A 280 -11.18 21.09 0.37
CA TYR A 280 -10.29 20.73 1.48
C TYR A 280 -9.50 21.96 1.90
N VAL A 281 -9.62 22.37 3.17
CA VAL A 281 -8.97 23.60 3.66
C VAL A 281 -7.75 23.25 4.49
N VAL A 282 -6.61 23.82 4.11
CA VAL A 282 -5.31 23.64 4.77
C VAL A 282 -4.79 25.00 5.20
N ARG A 283 -4.28 25.11 6.43
CA ARG A 283 -3.63 26.32 6.93
C ARG A 283 -2.13 26.10 7.00
N ARG A 284 -1.39 27.09 6.49
CA ARG A 284 0.07 27.12 6.59
C ARG A 284 0.49 27.38 8.03
N ARG A 285 1.30 26.49 8.61
CA ARG A 285 1.81 26.62 9.98
C ARG A 285 3.23 27.19 10.05
N THR A 286 4.05 26.93 9.02
CA THR A 286 5.46 27.34 8.89
C THR A 286 5.75 27.75 7.46
#